data_AF-A0A349V071-F1
#
_entry.id   AF-A0A349V071-F1
#
_cell.length_a   1.000
_cell.length_b   1.000
_cell.length_c   1.000
_cell.angle_alpha   90.00
_cell.angle_beta   90.00
_cell.angle_gamma   90.00
#
_symmetry.space_group_name_H-M   'P 1'
#
loop_
_entity.id
_entity.type
_entity.pdbx_description
1 polymer ?
#
loop_
_entity_poly.entity_id
_entity_poly.type
_entity_poly.pdbx_seq_one_letter_code
_entity_poly.pdbx_strand_id
1 'polypeptide(L)' 'MKPYSAWKVFVNGLTGQKGWDRAWRDPEPKKEYDVVIVGAGLHGLATAYYLA' A
#
# COMPACT_ATOMS: atom_id res chain seq x y z
N MET A 1 6.95 -6.22 10.50
CA MET A 1 5.90 -5.19 10.32
C MET A 1 5.18 -4.99 11.64
N LYS A 2 4.98 -3.76 12.11
CA LYS A 2 4.14 -3.52 13.29
C LYS A 2 2.69 -3.90 12.92
N PRO A 3 1.98 -4.71 13.72
CA PRO A 3 0.60 -5.06 13.41
C PRO A 3 -0.25 -3.80 13.42
N TYR A 4 -1.09 -3.65 12.39
CA TYR A 4 -2.11 -2.61 12.31
C TYR A 4 -3.20 -2.91 13.34
N SER A 5 -3.63 -1.87 14.06
CA SER A 5 -4.79 -1.92 14.94
C SER A 5 -5.56 -0.62 14.81
N ALA A 6 -6.86 -0.65 15.06
CA ALA A 6 -7.70 0.55 14.99
C ALA A 6 -7.14 1.70 15.83
N TRP A 7 -6.67 1.38 17.05
CA TRP A 7 -6.03 2.36 17.94
C TRP A 7 -4.77 2.99 17.33
N LYS A 8 -3.87 2.19 16.72
CA LYS A 8 -2.66 2.72 16.09
C LYS A 8 -2.98 3.57 14.86
N VAL A 9 -3.98 3.19 14.07
CA VAL A 9 -4.42 3.97 12.90
C VAL A 9 -4.95 5.34 13.35
N PHE A 10 -5.79 5.36 14.38
CA PHE A 10 -6.30 6.60 14.96
C PHE A 10 -5.18 7.51 15.47
N VAL A 11 -4.31 7.00 16.36
CA VAL A 11 -3.21 7.78 16.94
C VAL A 11 -2.24 8.26 15.88
N ASN A 12 -1.81 7.40 14.95
CA ASN A 12 -0.88 7.82 13.89
C ASN A 12 -1.52 8.86 12.97
N GLY A 13 -2.83 8.75 12.70
CA GLY A 13 -3.59 9.76 11.97
C GLY A 13 -3.50 11.15 12.62
N LEU A 14 -3.65 11.22 13.95
CA LEU A 14 -3.51 12.47 14.71
C LEU A 14 -2.08 13.03 14.72
N THR A 15 -1.07 12.16 14.60
CA THR A 15 0.35 12.57 14.58
C THR A 15 0.89 12.88 13.17
N GLY A 16 0.04 12.87 12.14
CA GLY A 16 0.46 13.10 10.76
C GLY A 16 1.24 11.92 10.15
N GLN A 17 0.86 10.69 10.48
CA GLN A 17 1.41 9.44 9.92
C GLN A 17 2.91 9.19 10.21
N LYS A 18 3.47 9.79 11.26
CA LYS A 18 4.93 9.74 11.57
C LYS A 18 5.43 8.43 12.18
N GLY A 19 4.56 7.60 12.77
CA GLY A 19 4.97 6.38 13.48
C GLY A 19 5.00 5.10 12.63
N TRP A 20 4.77 5.22 11.32
CA TRP A 20 4.77 4.10 10.39
C TRP A 20 6.14 3.89 9.74
N ASP A 21 6.51 2.62 9.62
CA ASP A 21 7.56 2.21 8.68
C ASP A 21 6.97 2.20 7.26
N ARG A 22 7.84 2.26 6.24
CA ARG A 22 7.43 2.23 4.84
C ARG A 22 6.65 0.95 4.52
N ALA A 23 5.38 1.09 4.11
CA ALA A 23 4.50 -0.05 3.82
C ALA A 23 4.81 -0.75 2.48
N TRP A 24 5.16 0.04 1.45
CA TRP A 24 5.44 -0.47 0.11
C TRP A 24 6.77 0.04 -0.43
N ARG A 25 7.40 -0.77 -1.27
CA ARG A 25 8.56 -0.35 -2.07
C ARG A 25 8.11 0.67 -3.11
N ASP A 26 9.04 1.50 -3.55
CA ASP A 26 8.84 2.50 -4.60
C ASP A 26 9.92 2.32 -5.67
N PRO A 27 9.83 1.23 -6.45
CA PRO A 27 10.74 0.99 -7.55
C PRO A 27 10.35 1.85 -8.76
N GLU A 28 11.34 2.20 -9.58
CA GLU A 28 11.05 2.72 -10.92
C GLU A 28 10.27 1.67 -11.75
N PRO A 29 9.35 2.10 -12.64
CA PRO A 29 8.64 1.19 -13.52
C PRO A 29 9.59 0.36 -14.39
N LYS A 30 9.32 -0.94 -14.48
CA LYS A 30 9.99 -1.84 -15.41
C LYS A 30 9.59 -1.50 -16.85
N LYS A 31 10.40 -1.92 -17.80
CA LYS A 31 10.10 -1.77 -19.23
C LYS A 31 8.89 -2.60 -19.67
N GLU A 32 8.61 -3.71 -18.99
CA GLU A 32 7.62 -4.71 -19.39
C GLU A 32 6.89 -5.29 -18.17
N TYR A 33 5.60 -5.60 -18.36
CA TYR A 33 4.70 -6.21 -17.38
C TYR A 33 3.68 -7.09 -18.12
N ASP A 34 3.30 -8.23 -17.54
CA ASP A 34 2.21 -9.05 -18.09
C ASP A 34 0.86 -8.32 -17.99
N VAL A 35 0.66 -7.57 -16.91
CA VAL A 35 -0.55 -6.76 -16.66
C VAL A 35 -0.17 -5.42 -16.03
N VAL A 36 -0.74 -4.33 -16.53
CA VAL A 36 -0.67 -2.99 -15.93
C VAL A 36 -2.04 -2.60 -15.40
N ILE A 37 -2.14 -2.32 -14.10
CA ILE A 37 -3.39 -1.90 -13.45
C ILE A 37 -3.37 -0.37 -13.31
N VAL A 38 -4.28 0.30 -14.01
CA VAL A 38 -4.43 1.76 -13.93
C VAL A 38 -5.45 2.10 -12.85
N GLY A 39 -4.97 2.64 -11.73
CA GLY A 39 -5.76 3.01 -10.56
C GLY A 39 -5.45 2.15 -9.34
N ALA A 40 -4.82 2.75 -8.32
CA ALA A 40 -4.37 2.08 -7.09
C ALA A 40 -5.40 2.18 -5.94
N GLY A 41 -6.69 2.18 -6.26
CA GLY A 41 -7.76 2.10 -5.26
C GLY A 41 -7.96 0.65 -4.77
N LEU A 42 -8.94 0.46 -3.88
CA LEU A 42 -9.24 -0.87 -3.31
C LEU A 42 -9.44 -1.96 -4.38
N HIS A 43 -10.21 -1.65 -5.44
CA HIS A 43 -10.43 -2.59 -6.54
C HIS A 43 -9.14 -2.93 -7.29
N GLY A 44 -8.33 -1.92 -7.65
CA GLY A 44 -7.08 -2.16 -8.38
C GLY A 44 -6.06 -2.96 -7.58
N LEU A 45 -5.90 -2.65 -6.28
CA LEU A 45 -5.02 -3.41 -5.40
C LEU A 45 -5.53 -4.82 -5.12
N ALA A 46 -6.85 -5.00 -4.97
CA ALA A 46 -7.44 -6.33 -4.83
C ALA A 46 -7.24 -7.17 -6.10
N THR A 47 -7.46 -6.59 -7.29
CA THR A 47 -7.16 -7.23 -8.56
C THR A 47 -5.69 -7.63 -8.65
N ALA A 48 -4.76 -6.74 -8.28
CA ALA A 48 -3.33 -7.05 -8.26
C ALA A 48 -3.00 -8.24 -7.34
N TYR A 49 -3.65 -8.30 -6.17
CA TYR A 49 -3.48 -9.37 -5.19
C TYR A 49 -3.98 -10.72 -5.72
N TYR A 50 -5.11 -10.75 -6.44
CA TYR A 50 -5.67 -11.99 -6.97
C TYR A 50 -5.06 -12.45 -8.30
N LEU A 51 -4.32 -11.59 -9.00
CA LEU A 51 -3.54 -11.95 -10.18
C LEU A 51 -2.15 -12.54 -9.83
N ALA A 52 -1.67 -12.33 -8.61
CA ALA A 52 -0.37 -12.78 -8.11
C ALA A 52 -0.45 -14.18 -7.49
#